data_AF-A0A9W7BT49-F1
#
_entry.id   AF-A0A9W7BT49-F1
#
_cell.length_a   1.000
_cell.length_b   1.000
_cell.length_c   1.000
_cell.angle_alpha   90.00
_cell.angle_beta   90.00
_cell.angle_gamma   90.00
#
_symmetry.space_group_name_H-M   'P 1'
#
loop_
_entity.id
_entity.type
_entity.pdbx_description
1 polymer ?
#
loop_
_entity_poly.entity_id
_entity_poly.type
_entity_poly.pdbx_seq_one_letter_code
_entity_poly.pdbx_strand_id
1 'polypeptide(L)'
;MNTNEKVSLPLWTLAFLCFDSRFFDVTLPKHFSDSFRKKLDAGGDNFNLRLKSTYFYSAGNLLCSAVKAAPSSRRSNDSRLTLLKKECEILREVLKKTFVGERLRRTLDWCLSCRDEDVSEFTSKLTVEEKNLFDIGARASLGYHEWKHNGSRKIQVSSIIKQSNARRVVSPEEKGMNKENPPSAFSSNKQKGNFEENEESNKRSRIMPR
;
A
#
# COMPACT_ATOMS: atom_id res chain seq x y z
N MET A 1 12.69 24.25 37.49
CA MET A 1 12.35 23.48 36.28
C MET A 1 11.22 24.21 35.58
N ASN A 2 11.38 24.59 34.32
CA ASN A 2 10.32 25.29 33.58
C ASN A 2 9.13 24.35 33.41
N THR A 3 7.98 24.73 33.94
CA THR A 3 6.78 23.88 34.03
C THR A 3 5.98 23.78 32.73
N ASN A 4 6.48 24.32 31.61
CA ASN A 4 5.75 24.46 30.35
C ASN A 4 6.59 24.16 29.09
N GLU A 5 7.59 23.29 29.19
CA GLU A 5 8.34 22.86 28.01
C GLU A 5 7.60 21.77 27.23
N LYS A 6 7.44 21.98 25.93
CA LYS A 6 6.79 21.01 25.04
C LYS A 6 7.82 20.01 24.57
N VAL A 7 7.68 18.77 25.03
CA VAL A 7 8.58 17.66 24.65
C VAL A 7 7.87 16.77 23.64
N SER A 8 8.57 16.47 22.54
CA SER A 8 8.10 15.50 21.54
C SER A 8 8.56 14.11 21.95
N LEU A 9 7.61 13.22 22.22
CA LEU A 9 7.88 11.84 22.63
C LEU A 9 7.36 10.84 21.59
N PRO A 10 8.00 9.67 21.46
CA PRO A 10 7.49 8.61 20.60
C PRO A 10 6.11 8.10 21.03
N LEU A 11 5.28 7.67 20.07
CA LEU A 11 3.89 7.25 20.35
C LEU A 11 3.79 6.09 21.34
N TRP A 12 4.77 5.18 21.38
CA TRP A 12 4.78 4.02 22.28
C TRP A 12 4.94 4.41 23.76
N THR A 13 5.47 5.60 24.07
CA THR A 13 5.60 6.05 25.46
C THR A 13 4.26 6.45 26.07
N LEU A 14 3.24 6.68 25.23
CA LEU A 14 1.94 7.19 25.64
C LEU A 14 1.25 6.32 26.69
N ALA A 15 1.39 5.00 26.60
CA ALA A 15 0.81 4.07 27.58
C ALA A 15 1.34 4.34 28.99
N PHE A 16 2.64 4.65 29.13
CA PHE A 16 3.27 4.98 30.40
C PHE A 16 2.88 6.39 30.89
N LEU A 17 2.82 7.37 29.97
CA LEU A 17 2.48 8.74 30.30
C LEU A 17 1.01 8.89 30.73
N CYS A 18 0.10 8.15 30.08
CA CYS A 18 -1.30 8.15 30.46
C CYS A 18 -1.57 7.35 31.73
N PHE A 19 -0.65 6.49 32.17
CA PHE A 19 -0.76 5.80 33.45
C PHE A 19 -0.56 6.74 34.64
N ASP A 20 0.36 7.71 34.51
CA ASP A 20 0.65 8.71 35.54
C ASP A 20 0.50 10.14 35.00
N SER A 21 -0.75 10.63 35.00
CA SER A 21 -1.11 11.98 34.54
C SER A 21 -0.62 13.13 35.43
N ARG A 22 0.07 12.84 36.54
CA ARG A 22 0.55 13.87 37.48
C ARG A 22 1.70 14.71 36.94
N PHE A 23 2.48 14.15 36.01
CA PHE A 23 3.73 14.75 35.54
C PHE A 23 3.65 15.28 34.11
N PHE A 24 2.71 14.77 33.30
CA PHE A 24 2.65 15.07 31.88
C PHE A 24 1.23 15.35 31.42
N ASP A 25 1.09 16.46 30.70
CA ASP A 25 -0.13 16.77 29.95
C ASP A 25 0.04 16.32 28.50
N VAL A 26 -0.71 15.29 28.12
CA VAL A 26 -0.68 14.77 26.75
C VAL A 26 -1.53 15.65 25.85
N THR A 27 -0.97 16.07 24.73
CA THR A 27 -1.70 16.81 23.69
C THR A 27 -1.70 16.01 22.39
N LEU A 28 -2.81 16.07 21.66
CA LEU A 28 -2.94 15.39 20.38
C LEU A 28 -2.02 16.06 19.33
N PRO A 29 -1.41 15.28 18.43
CA PRO A 29 -0.70 15.83 17.27
C PRO A 29 -1.56 16.79 16.44
N LYS A 30 -0.95 17.79 15.81
CA LYS A 30 -1.67 18.83 15.04
C LYS A 30 -2.59 18.27 13.94
N HIS A 31 -2.20 17.17 13.31
CA HIS A 31 -3.01 16.48 12.29
C HIS A 31 -4.17 15.65 12.86
N PHE A 32 -4.36 15.63 14.18
CA PHE A 32 -5.55 15.11 14.85
C PHE A 32 -6.28 16.19 15.66
N SER A 33 -5.91 17.46 15.47
CA SER A 33 -6.56 18.59 16.14
C SER A 33 -8.03 18.71 15.75
N ASP A 34 -8.82 19.37 16.61
CA ASP A 34 -10.23 19.66 16.35
C ASP A 34 -10.47 20.37 15.01
N SER A 35 -9.67 21.39 14.71
CA SER A 35 -9.77 22.12 13.43
C SER A 35 -9.51 21.22 12.22
N PHE A 36 -8.59 20.25 12.34
CA PHE A 36 -8.33 19.30 11.25
C PHE A 36 -9.44 18.25 11.15
N ARG A 37 -9.98 17.78 12.27
CA ARG A 37 -11.14 16.87 12.31
C ARG A 37 -12.37 17.48 11.63
N LYS A 38 -12.66 18.76 11.88
CA LYS A 38 -13.74 19.48 11.19
C LYS A 38 -13.52 19.59 9.68
N LYS A 39 -12.28 19.84 9.26
CA LYS A 39 -11.91 19.85 7.84
C LYS A 39 -12.09 18.48 7.19
N LEU A 40 -11.70 17.42 7.89
CA LEU A 40 -11.88 16.05 7.44
C LEU A 40 -13.35 15.66 7.33
N ASP A 41 -14.19 16.08 8.28
CA ASP A 41 -15.63 15.82 8.27
C ASP A 41 -16.34 16.56 7.12
N ALA A 42 -15.87 17.76 6.77
CA ALA A 42 -16.37 18.54 5.65
C ALA A 42 -16.00 17.95 4.26
N GLY A 43 -14.98 17.10 4.17
CA GLY A 43 -14.55 16.51 2.90
C GLY A 43 -13.22 15.78 3.01
N GLY A 44 -13.27 14.49 3.36
CA GLY A 44 -12.10 13.67 3.63
C GLY A 44 -11.21 13.39 2.42
N ASP A 45 -11.74 13.39 1.19
CA ASP A 45 -11.01 13.02 -0.03
C ASP A 45 -9.98 14.07 -0.46
N ASN A 46 -10.27 15.35 -0.22
CA ASN A 46 -9.45 16.48 -0.70
C ASN A 46 -8.08 16.60 -0.01
N PHE A 47 -7.87 15.91 1.11
CA PHE A 47 -6.63 16.00 1.87
C PHE A 47 -5.66 14.88 1.52
N ASN A 48 -4.41 15.21 1.20
CA ASN A 48 -3.38 14.19 1.12
C ASN A 48 -2.96 13.78 2.54
N LEU A 49 -3.57 12.72 3.07
CA LEU A 49 -3.31 12.19 4.41
C LEU A 49 -1.89 11.66 4.55
N ARG A 50 -1.33 11.08 3.47
CA ARG A 50 0.02 10.53 3.45
C ARG A 50 1.09 11.57 3.75
N LEU A 51 0.89 12.83 3.29
CA LEU A 51 1.79 13.95 3.61
C LEU A 51 1.74 14.35 5.09
N LYS A 52 0.66 14.03 5.81
CA LYS A 52 0.54 14.33 7.25
C LYS A 52 1.06 13.19 8.10
N SER A 53 0.64 11.97 7.79
CA SER A 53 1.13 10.75 8.41
C SER A 53 0.97 9.59 7.43
N THR A 54 2.06 8.87 7.19
CA THR A 54 2.06 7.67 6.35
C THR A 54 1.14 6.58 6.95
N TYR A 55 1.06 6.52 8.28
CA TYR A 55 0.25 5.59 9.07
C TYR A 55 -0.88 6.34 9.79
N PHE A 56 -1.66 7.13 9.06
CA PHE A 56 -2.66 8.02 9.65
C PHE A 56 -3.71 7.26 10.48
N TYR A 57 -4.25 6.17 9.94
CA TYR A 57 -5.29 5.38 10.60
C TYR A 57 -4.74 4.55 11.75
N SER A 58 -3.64 3.82 11.55
CA SER A 58 -3.00 3.02 12.59
C SER A 58 -2.54 3.88 13.77
N ALA A 59 -1.88 5.02 13.50
CA ALA A 59 -1.41 5.91 14.57
C ALA A 59 -2.58 6.50 15.37
N GLY A 60 -3.65 6.94 14.70
CA GLY A 60 -4.85 7.44 15.38
C GLY A 60 -5.54 6.39 16.24
N ASN A 61 -5.65 5.15 15.73
CA ASN A 61 -6.23 4.04 16.50
C ASN A 61 -5.37 3.65 17.72
N LEU A 62 -4.05 3.61 17.55
CA LEU A 62 -3.11 3.31 18.63
C LEU A 62 -3.18 4.38 19.74
N LEU A 63 -3.23 5.65 19.35
CA LEU A 63 -3.41 6.78 20.24
C LEU A 63 -4.70 6.64 21.07
N CYS A 64 -5.84 6.43 20.41
CA CYS A 64 -7.12 6.27 21.09
C CYS A 64 -7.18 5.00 21.96
N SER A 65 -6.46 3.94 21.58
CA SER A 65 -6.38 2.69 22.35
C SER A 65 -5.59 2.88 23.64
N ALA A 66 -4.40 3.50 23.55
CA ALA A 66 -3.55 3.77 24.71
C ALA A 66 -4.26 4.67 25.74
N VAL A 67 -4.96 5.70 25.26
CA VAL A 67 -5.74 6.62 26.10
C VAL A 67 -6.92 5.93 26.78
N LYS A 68 -7.58 5.00 26.08
CA LYS A 68 -8.70 4.23 26.63
C LYS A 68 -8.22 3.24 27.70
N ALA A 69 -7.08 2.61 27.49
CA ALA A 69 -6.46 1.67 28.42
C ALA A 69 -5.95 2.36 29.71
N ALA A 70 -5.78 3.68 29.69
CA ALA A 70 -5.33 4.45 30.84
C ALA A 70 -6.33 4.32 32.02
N PRO A 71 -5.85 3.94 33.22
CA PRO A 71 -6.71 3.77 34.38
C PRO A 71 -7.39 5.11 34.69
N SER A 72 -8.71 5.08 34.84
CA SER A 72 -9.43 6.21 35.43
C SER A 72 -9.01 6.26 36.90
N SER A 73 -8.06 7.14 37.23
CA SER A 73 -7.61 7.33 38.61
C SER A 73 -8.82 7.49 39.53
N ARG A 74 -8.89 6.71 40.61
CA ARG A 74 -9.98 6.73 41.60
C ARG A 74 -10.10 8.08 42.33
N ARG A 75 -9.12 8.98 42.16
CA ARG A 75 -9.19 10.34 42.68
C ARG A 75 -9.94 11.21 41.69
N SER A 76 -11.18 11.50 42.09
CA SER A 76 -12.05 12.57 41.61
C SER A 76 -11.26 13.75 41.03
N ASN A 77 -11.59 14.10 39.78
CA ASN A 77 -11.29 15.38 39.10
C ASN A 77 -10.04 15.48 38.22
N ASP A 78 -9.58 14.40 37.56
CA ASP A 78 -8.69 14.59 36.42
C ASP A 78 -9.46 15.03 35.17
N SER A 79 -9.92 16.29 35.20
CA SER A 79 -10.72 16.94 34.15
C SER A 79 -10.05 16.80 32.78
N ARG A 80 -8.72 16.88 32.72
CA ARG A 80 -7.96 16.85 31.47
C ARG A 80 -7.95 15.46 30.82
N LEU A 81 -7.71 14.40 31.59
CA LEU A 81 -7.76 13.03 31.08
C LEU A 81 -9.17 12.70 30.54
N THR A 82 -10.22 13.16 31.21
CA THR A 82 -11.61 12.95 30.73
C THR A 82 -11.91 13.69 29.43
N LEU A 83 -11.39 14.92 29.26
CA LEU A 83 -11.49 15.66 28.01
C LEU A 83 -10.74 14.94 26.88
N LEU A 84 -9.50 14.51 27.14
CA LEU A 84 -8.70 13.81 26.14
C LEU A 84 -9.31 12.46 25.74
N LYS A 85 -9.93 11.73 26.67
CA LYS A 85 -10.74 10.53 26.37
C LYS A 85 -11.91 10.86 25.43
N LYS A 86 -12.66 11.94 25.69
CA LYS A 86 -13.74 12.40 24.80
C LYS A 86 -13.22 12.78 23.42
N GLU A 87 -12.11 13.50 23.34
CA GLU A 87 -11.49 13.86 22.07
C GLU A 87 -11.02 12.64 21.27
N CYS A 88 -10.53 11.59 21.93
CA CYS A 88 -10.14 10.33 21.30
C CYS A 88 -11.34 9.55 20.76
N GLU A 89 -12.48 9.58 21.44
CA GLU A 89 -13.72 8.99 20.92
C GLU A 89 -14.22 9.74 19.68
N ILE A 90 -14.23 11.07 19.71
CA ILE A 90 -14.57 11.89 18.54
C ILE A 90 -13.60 11.62 17.38
N LEU A 91 -12.29 11.56 17.67
CA LEU A 91 -11.29 11.24 16.67
C LEU A 91 -11.56 9.89 16.02
N ARG A 92 -11.87 8.85 16.82
CA ARG A 92 -12.16 7.52 16.31
C ARG A 92 -13.36 7.52 15.36
N GLU A 93 -14.42 8.24 15.70
CA GLU A 93 -15.60 8.37 14.83
C GLU A 93 -15.27 9.12 13.52
N VAL A 94 -14.48 10.20 13.58
CA VAL A 94 -14.03 10.91 12.38
C VAL A 94 -13.14 10.01 11.51
N LEU A 95 -12.21 9.25 12.08
CA LEU A 95 -11.37 8.30 11.35
C LEU A 95 -12.19 7.24 10.62
N LYS A 96 -13.22 6.68 11.26
CA LYS A 96 -14.14 5.74 10.62
C LYS A 96 -14.90 6.38 9.46
N LYS A 97 -15.53 7.54 9.70
CA LYS A 97 -16.33 8.24 8.69
C LYS A 97 -15.51 8.63 7.46
N THR A 98 -14.32 9.17 7.69
CA THR A 98 -13.41 9.57 6.60
C THR A 98 -12.99 8.40 5.73
N PHE A 99 -12.72 7.23 6.32
CA PHE A 99 -12.34 6.04 5.56
C PHE A 99 -13.54 5.43 4.81
N VAL A 100 -14.64 5.14 5.52
CA VAL A 100 -15.79 4.41 4.98
C VAL A 100 -16.56 5.19 3.90
N GLY A 101 -16.49 6.52 3.91
CA GLY A 101 -17.16 7.38 2.94
C GLY A 101 -16.47 7.39 1.56
N GLU A 102 -16.14 8.59 1.09
CA GLU A 102 -15.67 8.81 -0.28
C GLU A 102 -14.34 8.11 -0.58
N ARG A 103 -13.45 7.98 0.41
CA ARG A 103 -12.11 7.39 0.23
C ARG A 103 -12.15 5.92 -0.10
N LEU A 104 -12.93 5.13 0.63
CA LEU A 104 -13.11 3.71 0.34
C LEU A 104 -13.72 3.53 -1.05
N ARG A 105 -14.79 4.27 -1.36
CA ARG A 105 -15.44 4.21 -2.67
C ARG A 105 -14.45 4.52 -3.79
N ARG A 106 -13.71 5.64 -3.68
CA ARG A 106 -12.71 6.05 -4.66
C ARG A 106 -11.61 5.01 -4.82
N THR A 107 -11.11 4.46 -3.72
CA THR A 107 -10.09 3.39 -3.75
C THR A 107 -10.61 2.16 -4.47
N LEU A 108 -11.84 1.74 -4.22
CA LEU A 108 -12.46 0.61 -4.91
C LEU A 108 -12.70 0.89 -6.40
N ASP A 109 -13.20 2.08 -6.75
CA ASP A 109 -13.40 2.50 -8.15
C ASP A 109 -12.07 2.41 -8.93
N TRP A 110 -10.96 2.85 -8.31
CA TRP A 110 -9.62 2.72 -8.87
C TRP A 110 -9.13 1.27 -8.92
N CYS A 111 -9.38 0.43 -7.91
CA CYS A 111 -9.00 -1.00 -7.95
C CYS A 111 -9.63 -1.73 -9.13
N LEU A 112 -10.86 -1.37 -9.48
CA LEU A 112 -11.58 -1.98 -10.59
C LEU A 112 -11.19 -1.40 -11.96
N SER A 113 -10.64 -0.18 -11.97
CA SER A 113 -10.26 0.54 -13.20
C SER A 113 -8.75 0.56 -13.48
N CYS A 114 -7.90 0.04 -12.58
CA CYS A 114 -6.44 0.19 -12.64
C CYS A 114 -5.73 -0.54 -13.78
N ARG A 115 -6.44 -1.28 -14.64
CA ARG A 115 -5.81 -2.18 -15.63
C ARG A 115 -5.10 -1.41 -16.74
N ASP A 116 -5.76 -0.39 -17.27
CA ASP A 116 -5.33 0.29 -18.49
C ASP A 116 -4.80 1.71 -18.18
N GLU A 117 -4.83 2.13 -16.91
CA GLU A 117 -4.55 3.49 -16.46
C GLU A 117 -3.33 3.55 -15.52
N ASP A 118 -2.53 4.62 -15.61
CA ASP A 118 -1.44 4.87 -14.67
C ASP A 118 -2.00 5.35 -13.31
N VAL A 119 -1.93 4.47 -12.32
CA VAL A 119 -2.40 4.72 -10.94
C VAL A 119 -1.31 5.32 -10.04
N SER A 120 -0.14 5.67 -10.57
CA SER A 120 1.00 6.19 -9.78
C SER A 120 0.65 7.48 -9.03
N GLU A 121 -0.05 8.41 -9.69
CA GLU A 121 -0.46 9.66 -9.05
C GLU A 121 -1.46 9.40 -7.90
N PHE A 122 -2.43 8.52 -8.12
CA PHE A 122 -3.41 8.14 -7.11
C PHE A 122 -2.74 7.47 -5.91
N THR A 123 -1.99 6.39 -6.14
CA THR A 123 -1.30 5.61 -5.09
C THR A 123 -0.31 6.44 -4.28
N SER A 124 0.24 7.52 -4.86
CA SER A 124 1.12 8.44 -4.13
C SER A 124 0.43 9.20 -2.99
N LYS A 125 -0.89 9.36 -3.03
CA LYS A 125 -1.71 10.11 -2.06
C LYS A 125 -2.28 9.21 -0.95
N LEU A 126 -2.22 7.89 -1.11
CA LEU A 126 -2.80 6.91 -0.21
C LEU A 126 -1.93 6.69 1.03
N THR A 127 -2.57 6.51 2.17
CA THR A 127 -1.96 5.98 3.40
C THR A 127 -1.54 4.52 3.21
N VAL A 128 -0.74 3.97 4.13
CA VAL A 128 -0.27 2.57 4.01
C VAL A 128 -1.44 1.59 4.02
N GLU A 129 -2.45 1.84 4.85
CA GLU A 129 -3.63 0.98 4.98
C GLU A 129 -4.50 1.04 3.71
N GLU A 130 -4.74 2.24 3.17
CA GLU A 130 -5.45 2.42 1.90
C GLU A 130 -4.68 1.78 0.74
N LYS A 131 -3.35 1.96 0.70
CA LYS A 131 -2.50 1.37 -0.34
C LYS A 131 -2.51 -0.14 -0.28
N ASN A 132 -2.44 -0.74 0.90
CA ASN A 132 -2.53 -2.18 1.05
C ASN A 132 -3.90 -2.71 0.56
N LEU A 133 -4.99 -2.02 0.90
CA LEU A 133 -6.31 -2.36 0.37
C LEU A 133 -6.36 -2.25 -1.16
N PHE A 134 -5.77 -1.18 -1.71
CA PHE A 134 -5.66 -0.98 -3.14
C PHE A 134 -4.88 -2.11 -3.82
N ASP A 135 -3.70 -2.48 -3.32
CA ASP A 135 -2.84 -3.51 -3.90
C ASP A 135 -3.54 -4.90 -3.87
N ILE A 136 -4.30 -5.19 -2.82
CA ILE A 136 -5.10 -6.41 -2.71
C ILE A 136 -6.27 -6.37 -3.72
N GLY A 137 -7.00 -5.25 -3.78
CA GLY A 137 -8.13 -5.08 -4.69
C GLY A 137 -7.73 -5.14 -6.16
N ALA A 138 -6.67 -4.43 -6.55
CA ALA A 138 -6.10 -4.43 -7.89
C ALA A 138 -5.65 -5.85 -8.29
N ARG A 139 -4.96 -6.57 -7.39
CA ARG A 139 -4.55 -7.96 -7.64
C ARG A 139 -5.76 -8.89 -7.83
N ALA A 140 -6.79 -8.73 -7.01
CA ALA A 140 -8.02 -9.52 -7.12
C ALA A 140 -8.77 -9.24 -8.44
N SER A 141 -8.87 -7.96 -8.83
CA SER A 141 -9.46 -7.52 -10.09
C SER A 141 -8.72 -8.10 -11.30
N LEU A 142 -7.39 -8.01 -11.30
CA LEU A 142 -6.53 -8.60 -12.32
C LEU A 142 -6.69 -10.12 -12.38
N GLY A 143 -6.66 -10.81 -11.23
CA GLY A 143 -6.84 -12.25 -11.17
C GLY A 143 -8.20 -12.72 -11.67
N TYR A 144 -9.27 -11.98 -11.34
CA TYR A 144 -10.61 -12.24 -11.86
C TYR A 144 -10.67 -12.05 -13.39
N HIS A 145 -10.03 -11.01 -13.89
CA HIS A 145 -9.95 -10.75 -15.32
C HIS A 145 -9.18 -11.85 -16.07
N GLU A 146 -7.99 -12.21 -15.58
CA GLU A 146 -7.20 -13.32 -16.13
C GLU A 146 -8.00 -14.63 -16.15
N TRP A 147 -8.71 -14.94 -15.06
CA TRP A 147 -9.60 -16.09 -14.98
C TRP A 147 -10.74 -16.01 -15.99
N LYS A 148 -11.39 -14.85 -16.16
CA LYS A 148 -12.49 -14.68 -17.11
C LYS A 148 -12.06 -14.91 -18.56
N HIS A 149 -10.84 -14.51 -18.92
CA HIS A 149 -10.33 -14.64 -20.29
C HIS A 149 -9.67 -16.00 -20.56
N ASN A 150 -8.91 -16.53 -19.61
CA ASN A 150 -8.12 -17.76 -19.81
C ASN A 150 -8.78 -19.01 -19.20
N GLY A 151 -9.84 -18.82 -18.39
CA GLY A 151 -10.41 -19.85 -17.54
C GLY A 151 -9.40 -20.40 -16.52
N SER A 152 -9.70 -21.57 -15.97
CA SER A 152 -8.75 -22.34 -15.14
C SER A 152 -7.78 -23.20 -15.96
N ARG A 153 -7.69 -22.96 -17.28
CA ARG A 153 -7.03 -23.89 -18.22
C ARG A 153 -5.50 -23.76 -18.22
N LYS A 154 -4.95 -22.63 -17.77
CA LYS A 154 -3.51 -22.36 -17.76
C LYS A 154 -3.02 -22.32 -16.31
N ILE A 155 -2.35 -23.38 -15.87
CA ILE A 155 -1.65 -23.40 -14.58
C ILE A 155 -0.45 -22.46 -14.69
N GLN A 156 -0.49 -21.33 -13.98
CA GLN A 156 0.65 -20.42 -13.95
C GLN A 156 1.80 -21.04 -13.15
N VAL A 157 3.01 -20.90 -13.69
CA VAL A 157 4.24 -21.28 -13.02
C VAL A 157 4.39 -20.47 -11.72
N SER A 158 4.63 -21.16 -10.61
CA SER A 158 4.76 -20.52 -9.30
C SER A 158 5.89 -19.49 -9.26
N SER A 159 5.76 -18.51 -8.38
CA SER A 159 6.79 -17.48 -8.15
C SER A 159 8.15 -18.07 -7.81
N ILE A 160 8.17 -19.21 -7.10
CA ILE A 160 9.38 -19.94 -6.71
C ILE A 160 10.16 -20.41 -7.94
N ILE A 161 9.48 -20.97 -8.95
CA ILE A 161 10.13 -21.45 -10.17
C ILE A 161 10.68 -20.26 -10.98
N LYS A 162 9.92 -19.16 -11.10
CA LYS A 162 10.38 -17.93 -11.77
C LYS A 162 11.65 -17.36 -11.12
N GLN A 163 11.71 -17.33 -9.78
CA GLN A 163 12.90 -16.88 -9.04
C GLN A 163 14.09 -17.82 -9.15
N SER A 164 13.86 -19.14 -9.18
CA SER A 164 14.94 -20.13 -9.32
C SER A 164 15.65 -20.02 -10.67
N ASN A 165 14.91 -19.78 -11.75
CA ASN A 165 15.49 -19.57 -13.09
C ASN A 165 16.23 -18.23 -13.19
N ALA A 166 15.71 -17.17 -12.55
CA ALA A 166 16.39 -15.88 -12.49
C ALA A 166 17.73 -15.97 -11.73
N ARG A 167 17.80 -16.71 -10.63
CA ARG A 167 19.06 -16.93 -9.90
C ARG A 167 20.09 -17.73 -10.69
N ARG A 168 19.65 -18.71 -11.49
CA ARG A 168 20.56 -19.49 -12.37
C ARG A 168 21.22 -18.64 -13.45
N VAL A 169 20.53 -17.62 -13.96
CA VAL A 169 21.07 -16.72 -14.99
C VAL A 169 22.10 -15.72 -14.40
N VAL A 170 22.08 -15.48 -13.08
CA VAL A 170 22.94 -14.51 -12.39
C VAL A 170 24.20 -15.14 -11.77
N SER A 171 24.51 -16.41 -12.07
CA SER A 171 25.78 -17.03 -11.68
C SER A 171 26.71 -17.26 -12.88
N PRO A 172 27.43 -16.23 -13.37
CA PRO A 172 28.60 -16.43 -14.19
C PRO A 172 29.85 -16.28 -13.31
N GLU A 173 30.26 -17.32 -12.58
CA GLU A 173 31.65 -17.39 -12.08
C GLU A 173 32.07 -18.81 -11.67
N GLU A 174 33.18 -19.25 -12.29
CA GLU A 174 34.11 -20.34 -11.95
C GLU A 174 33.67 -21.81 -12.19
N LYS A 175 34.40 -22.74 -12.83
CA LYS A 175 35.79 -22.96 -13.34
C LYS A 175 35.66 -24.12 -14.37
N GLY A 176 36.41 -24.33 -15.46
CA GLY A 176 37.80 -24.06 -15.78
C GLY A 176 38.46 -25.38 -16.24
N MET A 177 38.90 -25.50 -17.50
CA MET A 177 40.15 -26.18 -17.88
C MET A 177 40.48 -25.99 -19.38
N ASN A 178 41.58 -25.27 -19.62
CA ASN A 178 42.32 -25.21 -20.87
C ASN A 178 43.21 -26.45 -21.04
N LYS A 179 43.44 -26.83 -22.31
CA LYS A 179 44.48 -27.71 -22.95
C LYS A 179 43.74 -28.69 -23.88
N GLU A 180 43.90 -28.74 -25.21
CA GLU A 180 45.02 -28.51 -26.12
C GLU A 180 44.52 -28.18 -27.56
N ASN A 181 45.41 -27.65 -28.39
CA ASN A 181 45.23 -27.10 -29.74
C ASN A 181 44.85 -28.14 -30.86
N PRO A 182 44.45 -27.68 -32.07
CA PRO A 182 43.67 -28.45 -33.05
C PRO A 182 44.51 -29.20 -34.10
N PRO A 183 43.87 -29.98 -34.98
CA PRO A 183 44.24 -29.91 -36.40
C PRO A 183 43.06 -29.68 -37.35
N SER A 184 43.43 -29.06 -38.45
CA SER A 184 42.67 -28.59 -39.60
C SER A 184 41.96 -29.66 -40.43
N ALA A 185 40.96 -29.17 -41.17
CA ALA A 185 40.37 -29.69 -42.41
C ALA A 185 39.26 -30.75 -42.26
N PHE A 186 38.02 -30.33 -42.50
CA PHE A 186 37.30 -30.70 -43.73
C PHE A 186 36.16 -29.73 -44.02
N SER A 187 36.17 -29.23 -45.24
CA SER A 187 35.19 -28.34 -45.87
C SER A 187 33.84 -29.03 -46.03
N SER A 188 32.73 -28.31 -45.78
CA SER A 188 31.51 -28.38 -46.61
C SER A 188 30.49 -27.31 -46.22
N ASN A 189 30.52 -26.23 -47.00
CA ASN A 189 29.36 -25.50 -47.53
C ASN A 189 27.96 -25.87 -47.04
N LYS A 190 27.26 -24.88 -46.44
CA LYS A 190 25.93 -24.47 -46.93
C LYS A 190 25.53 -23.07 -46.44
N GLN A 191 25.78 -22.07 -47.28
CA GLN A 191 24.96 -20.86 -47.32
C GLN A 191 23.58 -21.20 -47.90
N LYS A 192 22.53 -20.69 -47.26
CA LYS A 192 21.18 -20.34 -47.77
C LYS A 192 20.48 -19.74 -46.53
N GLY A 193 20.02 -18.50 -46.47
CA GLY A 193 19.54 -17.57 -47.47
C GLY A 193 18.32 -16.89 -46.84
N ASN A 194 18.28 -15.56 -46.91
CA ASN A 194 17.21 -14.67 -46.44
C ASN A 194 15.79 -15.16 -46.76
N PHE A 195 14.82 -14.76 -45.93
CA PHE A 195 13.55 -14.20 -46.43
C PHE A 195 12.82 -13.46 -45.29
N GLU A 196 12.91 -12.12 -45.32
CA GLU A 196 11.83 -11.24 -44.90
C GLU A 196 10.68 -11.41 -45.89
N GLU A 197 9.44 -11.53 -45.41
CA GLU A 197 8.28 -10.72 -45.85
C GLU A 197 6.95 -11.32 -45.35
N ASN A 198 6.12 -10.40 -44.84
CA ASN A 198 4.68 -10.28 -45.03
C ASN A 198 3.75 -11.46 -44.65
N GLU A 199 2.81 -11.20 -43.74
CA GLU A 199 1.42 -11.00 -44.18
C GLU A 199 0.52 -10.47 -43.06
N GLU A 200 0.18 -9.20 -43.23
CA GLU A 200 -0.93 -8.50 -42.62
C GLU A 200 -2.20 -8.83 -43.43
N SER A 201 -3.01 -9.81 -43.00
CA SER A 201 -4.25 -10.14 -43.72
C SER A 201 -5.22 -11.02 -42.92
N ASN A 202 -5.84 -10.48 -41.86
CA ASN A 202 -7.20 -10.95 -41.53
C ASN A 202 -8.06 -9.92 -40.77
N LYS A 203 -8.48 -8.86 -41.48
CA LYS A 203 -9.74 -8.16 -41.17
C LYS A 203 -10.73 -8.47 -42.30
N ARG A 204 -11.83 -9.14 -41.94
CA ARG A 204 -13.22 -8.98 -42.42
C ARG A 204 -13.88 -10.34 -42.63
N SER A 205 -14.74 -10.72 -41.69
CA SER A 205 -16.15 -11.01 -41.98
C SER A 205 -16.82 -11.61 -40.75
N ARG A 206 -17.79 -10.88 -40.20
CA ARG A 206 -19.15 -11.38 -39.91
C ARG A 206 -19.94 -10.28 -39.21
N ILE A 207 -20.67 -9.54 -40.04
CA ILE A 207 -21.82 -8.72 -39.68
C ILE A 207 -23.07 -9.52 -40.08
N MET A 208 -23.93 -9.80 -39.10
CA MET A 208 -25.41 -9.94 -39.13
C MET A 208 -26.06 -11.07 -39.97
N PRO A 209 -27.38 -11.36 -39.84
CA PRO A 209 -28.45 -10.85 -38.94
C PRO A 209 -29.07 -12.01 -38.10
N ARG A 210 -30.09 -11.89 -37.23
CA ARG A 210 -31.20 -10.95 -37.03
C ARG A 210 -31.63 -11.01 -35.56
#